data_AF-A0A4U0RVK1-F1
#
_entry.id   AF-A0A4U0RVK1-F1
#
_cell.length_a   1.000
_cell.length_b   1.000
_cell.length_c   1.000
_cell.angle_alpha   90.00
_cell.angle_beta   90.00
_cell.angle_gamma   90.00
#
_symmetry.space_group_name_H-M   'P 1'
#
loop_
_entity.id
_entity.type
_entity.pdbx_description
1 polymer ?
#
loop_
_entity_poly.entity_id
_entity_poly.type
_entity_poly.pdbx_seq_one_letter_code
_entity_poly.pdbx_strand_id
1 'polypeptide(L)'
;MCTPGRRSGSSPDSSPRGRTGSPHGRATPPSRMRRVVPSPRPHSVLEVPVVRELLAGGTLVICAGGGGVPVVRDHATGRLRGAEAVVDKDLIAALLAEQLDADALLILTDVTHVFAHYGKRHPRPLLDVGPGELRDLDLPEGSMRPKAEAAAQFVERTGGLAGIGPLDNALGILRGTTGTLVRPRPVRSGYPAA
;
A
#
# COMPACT_ATOMS: atom_id res chain seq x y z
N MET A 1 -1.20 17.22 -1.76
CA MET A 1 -2.03 17.17 -0.54
C MET A 1 -1.38 16.20 0.44
N CYS A 2 -1.09 16.62 1.68
CA CYS A 2 -0.56 15.72 2.72
C CYS A 2 -1.68 14.79 3.21
N THR A 3 -1.46 13.48 3.09
CA THR A 3 -2.26 12.44 3.76
C THR A 3 -2.13 12.56 5.29
N PRO A 4 -3.11 12.07 6.07
CA PRO A 4 -3.01 12.05 7.53
C PRO A 4 -1.72 11.33 7.96
N GLY A 5 -1.04 11.85 8.98
CA GLY A 5 0.20 11.25 9.47
C GLY A 5 -0.01 9.83 10.01
N ARG A 6 0.98 8.96 9.81
CA ARG A 6 0.97 7.59 10.35
C ARG A 6 1.47 7.56 11.77
N ARG A 7 0.86 6.70 12.59
CA ARG A 7 1.31 6.46 13.95
C ARG A 7 2.58 5.60 13.93
N SER A 8 3.61 6.02 14.67
CA SER A 8 4.86 5.29 14.85
C SER A 8 5.16 5.08 16.35
N GLY A 9 5.84 3.97 16.68
CA GLY A 9 6.17 3.56 18.05
C GLY A 9 5.17 2.59 18.71
N SER A 10 5.64 1.87 19.74
CA SER A 10 4.83 0.98 20.57
C SER A 10 3.91 1.77 21.52
N SER A 11 2.83 1.14 21.98
CA SER A 11 2.10 1.63 23.17
C SER A 11 3.06 1.50 24.37
N PRO A 12 3.26 2.53 25.21
CA PRO A 12 4.07 2.37 26.41
C PRO A 12 3.39 1.39 27.36
N ASP A 13 4.18 0.46 27.91
CA ASP A 13 3.75 -0.46 28.96
C ASP A 13 3.38 0.33 30.23
N SER A 14 2.35 -0.10 30.95
CA SER A 14 1.77 0.60 32.10
C SER A 14 2.59 0.40 33.38
N SER A 15 3.87 0.79 33.38
CA SER A 15 4.69 0.82 34.60
C SER A 15 5.24 2.23 34.88
N PRO A 16 5.06 2.78 36.09
CA PRO A 16 5.57 4.10 36.42
C PRO A 16 6.99 3.98 36.96
N ARG A 17 8.01 4.19 36.12
CA ARG A 17 9.37 4.51 36.60
C ARG A 17 9.90 5.70 35.82
N GLY A 18 10.23 6.77 36.55
CA GLY A 18 10.55 8.08 36.02
C GLY A 18 12.03 8.33 35.75
N ARG A 19 12.25 9.52 35.15
CA ARG A 19 13.51 10.26 34.89
C ARG A 19 14.41 9.63 33.80
N THR A 20 15.13 10.35 32.94
CA THR A 20 15.82 11.66 32.99
C THR A 20 15.90 12.32 31.60
N GLY A 21 16.20 13.62 31.57
CA GLY A 21 16.30 14.44 30.35
C GLY A 21 17.47 14.10 29.41
N SER A 22 17.22 14.33 28.12
CA SER A 22 18.18 14.26 27.01
C SER A 22 18.19 15.64 26.31
N PRO A 23 19.32 16.13 25.76
CA PRO A 23 19.48 17.52 25.31
C PRO A 23 18.71 17.88 24.04
N HIS A 24 17.92 16.96 23.51
CA HIS A 24 16.91 17.24 22.49
C HIS A 24 15.57 17.21 23.21
N GLY A 25 14.98 18.39 23.48
CA GLY A 25 13.72 18.53 24.20
C GLY A 25 12.68 17.53 23.73
N ARG A 26 12.54 16.43 24.47
CA ARG A 26 11.63 15.32 24.17
C ARG A 26 10.67 15.23 25.33
N ALA A 27 9.50 15.81 25.16
CA ALA A 27 8.38 15.56 26.05
C ALA A 27 7.92 14.11 25.84
N THR A 28 7.99 13.30 26.89
CA THR A 28 7.35 11.97 26.90
C THR A 28 5.85 12.20 26.97
N PRO A 29 5.08 11.85 25.93
CA PRO A 29 3.66 12.14 25.94
C PRO A 29 2.91 11.11 26.82
N PRO A 30 1.74 11.45 27.39
CA PRO A 30 0.95 10.57 28.24
C PRO A 30 0.60 9.24 27.55
N SER A 31 0.32 8.19 28.34
CA SER A 31 0.22 6.75 28.03
C SER A 31 -0.75 6.31 26.91
N ARG A 32 -1.38 7.24 26.17
CA ARG A 32 -2.22 6.98 24.99
C ARG A 32 -1.76 7.69 23.71
N MET A 33 -0.68 8.46 23.77
CA MET A 33 -0.20 9.20 22.62
C MET A 33 0.84 8.38 21.86
N ARG A 34 0.57 8.10 20.59
CA ARG A 34 1.57 7.57 19.65
C ARG A 34 2.18 8.73 18.90
N ARG A 35 3.47 8.62 18.58
CA ARG A 35 4.11 9.56 17.66
C ARG A 35 3.39 9.51 16.32
N VAL A 36 3.22 10.66 15.69
CA VAL A 36 2.67 10.76 14.33
C VAL A 36 3.77 11.29 13.43
N VAL A 37 3.99 10.63 12.30
CA VAL A 37 4.98 10.99 11.28
C VAL A 37 4.31 11.12 9.92
N PRO A 38 4.86 11.92 8.99
CA PRO A 38 4.33 12.04 7.63
C PRO A 38 4.23 10.69 6.91
N SER A 39 3.23 10.55 6.04
CA SER A 39 3.06 9.42 5.12
C SER A 39 3.01 9.90 3.68
N PRO A 40 4.16 10.27 3.08
CA PRO A 40 4.22 10.76 1.72
C PRO A 40 3.91 9.64 0.71
N ARG A 41 3.42 10.03 -0.47
CA ARG A 41 3.30 9.11 -1.60
C ARG A 41 4.70 8.79 -2.16
N PRO A 42 5.00 7.53 -2.49
CA PRO A 42 6.28 7.18 -3.08
C PRO A 42 6.37 7.68 -4.53
N HIS A 43 7.57 8.08 -4.95
CA HIS A 43 7.85 8.59 -6.30
C HIS A 43 8.67 7.61 -7.14
N SER A 44 9.71 7.00 -6.56
CA SER A 44 10.56 6.02 -7.22
C SER A 44 11.25 5.13 -6.19
N VAL A 45 11.63 3.93 -6.60
CA VAL A 45 12.53 3.05 -5.83
C VAL A 45 13.92 3.13 -6.47
N LEU A 46 14.93 3.51 -5.69
CA LEU A 46 16.27 3.77 -6.23
C LEU A 46 16.96 2.48 -6.68
N GLU A 47 16.68 1.37 -5.99
CA GLU A 47 17.32 0.08 -6.18
C GLU A 47 16.66 -0.78 -7.27
N VAL A 48 15.69 -0.26 -8.04
CA VAL A 48 15.02 -1.01 -9.13
C VAL A 48 16.00 -1.66 -10.12
N PRO A 49 17.08 -0.99 -10.59
CA PRO A 49 18.03 -1.63 -11.49
C PRO A 49 18.66 -2.89 -10.87
N VAL A 50 19.05 -2.82 -9.60
CA VAL A 50 19.63 -3.97 -8.86
C VAL A 50 18.60 -5.08 -8.69
N VAL A 51 17.36 -4.74 -8.35
CA VAL A 51 16.28 -5.73 -8.24
C VAL A 51 16.04 -6.44 -9.58
N ARG A 52 16.05 -5.70 -10.70
CA ARG A 52 15.89 -6.29 -12.04
C ARG A 52 17.02 -7.27 -12.37
N GLU A 53 18.27 -6.92 -12.07
CA GLU A 53 19.41 -7.81 -12.29
C GLU A 53 19.28 -9.12 -11.51
N LEU A 54 18.90 -9.04 -10.23
CA LEU A 54 18.69 -10.23 -9.39
C LEU A 54 17.55 -11.12 -9.92
N LEU A 55 16.43 -10.51 -10.34
CA LEU A 55 15.30 -11.22 -10.92
C LEU A 55 15.67 -11.90 -12.25
N ALA A 56 16.43 -11.23 -13.11
CA ALA A 56 16.93 -11.81 -14.36
C ALA A 56 17.83 -13.03 -14.12
N GLY A 57 18.52 -13.08 -12.99
CA GLY A 57 19.30 -14.26 -12.53
C GLY A 57 18.46 -15.37 -11.89
N GLY A 58 17.13 -15.26 -11.86
CA GLY A 58 16.24 -16.25 -11.24
C GLY A 58 16.20 -16.19 -9.72
N THR A 59 16.66 -15.09 -9.11
CA THR A 59 16.68 -14.95 -7.64
C THR A 59 15.32 -14.51 -7.12
N LEU A 60 14.85 -15.12 -6.04
CA LEU A 60 13.72 -14.61 -5.26
C LEU A 60 14.17 -13.39 -4.46
N VAL A 61 13.62 -12.21 -4.76
CA VAL A 61 14.03 -10.95 -4.14
C VAL A 61 13.02 -10.52 -3.08
N ILE A 62 13.52 -10.23 -1.87
CA ILE A 62 12.78 -9.54 -0.81
C ILE A 62 13.29 -8.10 -0.74
N CYS A 63 12.42 -7.12 -0.95
CA CYS A 63 12.79 -5.72 -0.96
C CYS A 63 11.65 -4.82 -0.43
N ALA A 64 11.91 -3.51 -0.35
CA ALA A 64 10.95 -2.50 0.14
C ALA A 64 10.32 -2.82 1.51
N GLY A 65 11.05 -3.51 2.39
CA GLY A 65 10.59 -3.89 3.73
C GLY A 65 10.05 -2.69 4.51
N GLY A 66 8.84 -2.82 5.04
CA GLY A 66 8.17 -1.75 5.80
C GLY A 66 7.78 -0.50 5.01
N GLY A 67 7.83 -0.54 3.67
CA GLY A 67 7.62 0.64 2.81
C GLY A 67 8.90 1.19 2.17
N GLY A 68 10.08 0.66 2.55
CA GLY A 68 11.38 1.20 2.17
C GLY A 68 11.82 2.36 3.07
N VAL A 69 13.11 2.74 2.99
CA VAL A 69 13.67 3.85 3.75
C VAL A 69 13.34 5.16 3.02
N PRO A 70 12.55 6.09 3.61
CA PRO A 70 12.20 7.33 2.93
C PRO A 70 13.42 8.23 2.76
N VAL A 71 13.68 8.65 1.53
CA VAL A 71 14.72 9.62 1.20
C VAL A 71 14.15 10.72 0.31
N VAL A 72 14.72 11.92 0.44
CA VAL A 72 14.41 13.07 -0.42
C VAL A 72 15.66 13.46 -1.18
N ARG A 73 15.50 13.76 -2.47
CA ARG A 73 16.57 14.27 -3.32
C ARG A 73 16.60 15.79 -3.25
N ASP A 74 17.75 16.33 -2.87
CA ASP A 74 18.01 17.76 -2.94
C ASP A 74 18.10 18.21 -4.41
N HIS A 75 17.26 19.16 -4.82
CA HIS A 75 17.18 19.58 -6.22
C HIS A 75 18.42 20.32 -6.72
N ALA A 76 19.16 21.00 -5.83
CA ALA A 76 20.34 21.77 -6.21
C ALA A 76 21.60 20.90 -6.33
N THR A 77 21.73 19.91 -5.43
CA THR A 77 22.95 19.10 -5.29
C THR A 77 22.79 17.65 -5.73
N GLY A 78 21.56 17.19 -5.94
CA GLY A 78 21.24 15.79 -6.25
C GLY A 78 21.44 14.81 -5.09
N ARG A 79 21.91 15.27 -3.92
CA ARG A 79 22.20 14.41 -2.76
C ARG A 79 20.91 13.89 -2.14
N LEU A 80 20.96 12.64 -1.68
CA LEU A 80 19.87 12.01 -0.95
C LEU A 80 20.01 12.29 0.53
N ARG A 81 18.89 12.64 1.18
CA ARG A 81 18.80 12.80 2.65
C ARG A 81 17.67 11.92 3.17
N GLY A 82 17.93 11.19 4.25
CA GLY A 82 16.90 10.44 4.94
C GLY A 82 15.80 11.36 5.48
N ALA A 83 14.55 10.93 5.36
CA ALA A 83 13.39 11.64 5.89
C ALA A 83 12.68 10.79 6.93
N GLU A 84 12.25 11.42 8.01
CA GLU A 84 11.46 10.76 9.03
C GLU A 84 10.00 10.68 8.59
N ALA A 85 9.67 9.59 7.91
CA ALA A 85 8.34 9.34 7.35
C ALA A 85 8.05 7.83 7.33
N VAL A 86 6.80 7.47 7.08
CA VAL A 86 6.41 6.08 6.82
C VAL A 86 5.69 6.03 5.47
N VAL A 87 6.31 5.39 4.50
CA VAL A 87 5.70 5.15 3.19
C VAL A 87 4.71 3.99 3.31
N ASP A 88 3.57 4.08 2.62
CA ASP A 88 2.61 2.99 2.59
C ASP A 88 3.17 1.77 1.82
N LYS A 89 3.11 0.59 2.46
CA LYS A 89 3.65 -0.65 1.90
C LYS A 89 2.90 -1.15 0.66
N ASP A 90 1.60 -0.87 0.58
CA ASP A 90 0.78 -1.31 -0.55
C ASP A 90 1.07 -0.39 -1.75
N LEU A 91 1.21 0.93 -1.53
CA LEU A 91 1.61 1.88 -2.57
C LEU A 91 3.04 1.65 -3.09
N ILE A 92 4.01 1.34 -2.22
CA ILE A 92 5.37 1.02 -2.70
C ILE A 92 5.38 -0.29 -3.49
N ALA A 93 4.58 -1.28 -3.10
CA ALA A 93 4.46 -2.54 -3.82
C ALA A 93 3.87 -2.32 -5.22
N ALA A 94 2.83 -1.49 -5.34
CA ALA A 94 2.26 -1.12 -6.64
C ALA A 94 3.27 -0.37 -7.52
N LEU A 95 3.99 0.61 -6.97
CA LEU A 95 5.03 1.34 -7.70
C LEU A 95 6.18 0.43 -8.14
N LEU A 96 6.61 -0.49 -7.28
CA LEU A 96 7.66 -1.43 -7.59
C LEU A 96 7.22 -2.42 -8.68
N ALA A 97 6.00 -2.95 -8.58
CA ALA A 97 5.42 -3.84 -9.58
C ALA A 97 5.31 -3.16 -10.95
N GLU A 98 4.89 -1.89 -10.99
CA GLU A 98 4.93 -1.05 -12.19
C GLU A 98 6.36 -0.89 -12.73
N GLN A 99 7.31 -0.50 -11.87
CA GLN A 99 8.70 -0.26 -12.26
C GLN A 99 9.49 -1.53 -12.59
N LEU A 100 8.92 -2.71 -12.35
CA LEU A 100 9.49 -4.02 -12.69
C LEU A 100 8.75 -4.72 -13.84
N ASP A 101 7.75 -4.08 -14.44
CA ASP A 101 6.88 -4.67 -15.47
C ASP A 101 6.24 -6.00 -15.02
N ALA A 102 5.80 -6.07 -13.76
CA ALA A 102 5.20 -7.29 -13.21
C ALA A 102 3.84 -7.59 -13.88
N ASP A 103 3.59 -8.85 -14.20
CA ASP A 103 2.30 -9.29 -14.78
C ASP A 103 1.13 -9.15 -13.79
N ALA A 104 1.41 -9.32 -12.50
CA ALA A 104 0.41 -9.25 -11.45
C ALA A 104 0.94 -8.66 -10.14
N LEU A 105 0.04 -8.00 -9.41
CA LEU A 105 0.26 -7.48 -8.06
C LEU A 105 -0.69 -8.18 -7.08
N LEU A 106 -0.16 -8.82 -6.05
CA LEU A 106 -0.97 -9.40 -4.96
C LEU A 106 -0.78 -8.61 -3.66
N ILE A 107 -1.89 -8.11 -3.11
CA ILE A 107 -1.95 -7.47 -1.79
C ILE A 107 -2.61 -8.44 -0.82
N LEU A 108 -1.79 -9.05 0.02
CA LEU A 108 -2.21 -10.07 0.97
C LEU A 108 -2.63 -9.45 2.31
N THR A 109 -3.78 -9.85 2.84
CA THR A 109 -4.42 -9.32 4.05
C THR A 109 -5.10 -10.45 4.84
N ASP A 110 -5.77 -10.10 5.93
CA ASP A 110 -6.50 -11.00 6.84
C ASP A 110 -7.98 -11.20 6.47
N VAL A 111 -8.46 -10.58 5.39
CA VAL A 111 -9.85 -10.71 4.92
C VAL A 111 -9.91 -11.47 3.60
N THR A 112 -11.02 -12.17 3.39
CA THR A 112 -11.20 -13.01 2.20
C THR A 112 -11.42 -12.20 0.93
N HIS A 113 -12.10 -11.05 1.01
CA HIS A 113 -12.45 -10.18 -0.11
C HIS A 113 -12.49 -8.71 0.34
N VAL A 114 -12.47 -7.79 -0.61
CA VAL A 114 -12.99 -6.44 -0.41
C VAL A 114 -14.51 -6.52 -0.40
N PHE A 115 -15.16 -5.80 0.52
CA PHE A 115 -16.61 -5.79 0.67
C PHE A 115 -17.19 -4.42 0.32
N ALA A 116 -18.18 -4.40 -0.58
CA ALA A 116 -19.08 -3.26 -0.69
C ALA A 116 -20.00 -3.21 0.54
N HIS A 117 -20.43 -2.00 0.92
CA HIS A 117 -21.27 -1.77 2.09
C HIS A 117 -20.68 -2.33 3.40
N TYR A 118 -19.36 -2.25 3.54
CA TYR A 118 -18.65 -2.66 4.75
C TYR A 118 -19.23 -1.96 6.00
N GLY A 119 -19.44 -2.71 7.08
CA GLY A 119 -20.06 -2.21 8.31
C GLY A 119 -21.58 -1.97 8.26
N LYS A 120 -22.25 -2.27 7.13
CA LYS A 120 -23.72 -2.20 7.00
C LYS A 120 -24.35 -3.59 7.15
N ARG A 121 -25.69 -3.65 7.18
CA ARG A 121 -26.45 -4.90 7.39
C ARG A 121 -26.20 -5.99 6.32
N HIS A 122 -25.80 -5.60 5.12
CA HIS A 122 -25.60 -6.51 3.99
C HIS A 122 -24.28 -6.21 3.27
N PRO A 123 -23.13 -6.56 3.88
CA PRO A 123 -21.85 -6.44 3.21
C PRO A 123 -21.81 -7.43 2.05
N ARG A 124 -21.36 -6.98 0.88
CA ARG A 124 -21.32 -7.80 -0.34
C ARG A 124 -19.87 -8.00 -0.79
N PRO A 125 -19.37 -9.24 -0.92
CA PRO A 125 -18.02 -9.47 -1.39
C PRO A 125 -17.89 -9.04 -2.86
N LEU A 126 -16.75 -8.45 -3.18
CA LEU A 126 -16.36 -8.12 -4.53
C LEU A 126 -15.44 -9.22 -5.04
N LEU A 127 -15.85 -9.91 -6.09
CA LEU A 127 -15.07 -10.99 -6.71
C LEU A 127 -14.18 -10.44 -7.82
N ASP A 128 -14.74 -9.56 -8.65
CA ASP A 128 -14.11 -9.04 -9.86
C ASP A 128 -14.62 -7.62 -10.12
N VAL A 129 -13.71 -6.64 -10.18
CA VAL A 129 -14.03 -5.22 -10.27
C VAL A 129 -13.02 -4.45 -11.13
N GLY A 130 -13.47 -3.33 -11.70
CA GLY A 130 -12.60 -2.34 -12.30
C GLY A 130 -11.94 -1.41 -11.27
N PRO A 131 -10.85 -0.72 -11.63
CA PRO A 131 -10.16 0.21 -10.74
C PRO A 131 -11.05 1.39 -10.31
N GLY A 132 -11.88 1.93 -11.22
CA GLY A 132 -12.82 3.00 -10.90
C GLY A 132 -13.87 2.59 -9.87
N GLU A 133 -14.49 1.42 -10.06
CA GLU A 133 -15.48 0.89 -9.11
C GLU A 133 -14.88 0.67 -7.72
N LEU A 134 -13.62 0.25 -7.65
CA LEU A 134 -12.93 0.03 -6.39
C LEU A 134 -12.67 1.36 -5.64
N ARG A 135 -12.42 2.45 -6.37
CA ARG A 135 -12.23 3.80 -5.79
C ARG A 135 -13.53 4.46 -5.33
N ASP A 136 -14.63 4.16 -6.01
CA ASP A 136 -15.97 4.70 -5.67
C ASP A 136 -16.53 4.11 -4.36
N LEU A 137 -15.88 3.07 -3.82
CA LEU A 137 -16.29 2.46 -2.55
C LEU A 137 -15.93 3.32 -1.35
N ASP A 138 -16.82 3.30 -0.36
CA ASP A 138 -16.56 3.81 0.97
C ASP A 138 -15.74 2.80 1.80
N LEU A 139 -14.42 2.84 1.63
CA LEU A 139 -13.47 1.96 2.31
C LEU A 139 -12.75 2.69 3.48
N PRO A 140 -12.44 1.98 4.59
CA PRO A 140 -11.72 2.57 5.72
C PRO A 140 -10.32 3.08 5.34
N GLU A 141 -10.02 4.35 5.65
CA GLU A 141 -8.76 5.04 5.28
C GLU A 141 -7.50 4.43 5.89
N GLY A 142 -7.63 3.80 7.07
CA GLY A 142 -6.50 3.23 7.80
C GLY A 142 -6.17 1.77 7.47
N SER A 143 -6.94 1.11 6.59
CA SER A 143 -6.76 -0.32 6.31
C SER A 143 -6.99 -0.66 4.84
N MET A 144 -8.24 -0.65 4.37
CA MET A 144 -8.59 -1.18 3.05
C MET A 144 -8.47 -0.14 1.94
N ARG A 145 -8.68 1.15 2.22
CA ARG A 145 -8.58 2.20 1.19
C ARG A 145 -7.17 2.30 0.57
N PRO A 146 -6.05 2.23 1.32
CA PRO A 146 -4.71 2.22 0.71
C PRO A 146 -4.48 1.00 -0.19
N LYS A 147 -5.01 -0.17 0.18
CA LYS A 147 -4.93 -1.41 -0.61
C LYS A 147 -5.67 -1.30 -1.93
N ALA A 148 -6.91 -0.83 -1.84
CA ALA A 148 -7.76 -0.56 -2.99
C ALA A 148 -7.12 0.44 -3.95
N GLU A 149 -6.58 1.53 -3.41
CA GLU A 149 -5.91 2.56 -4.18
C GLU A 149 -4.63 2.04 -4.87
N ALA A 150 -3.81 1.25 -4.16
CA ALA A 150 -2.62 0.62 -4.72
C ALA A 150 -2.95 -0.33 -5.88
N ALA A 151 -3.94 -1.22 -5.68
CA ALA A 151 -4.40 -2.14 -6.72
C ALA A 151 -4.97 -1.40 -7.93
N ALA A 152 -5.81 -0.38 -7.71
CA ALA A 152 -6.39 0.41 -8.78
C ALA A 152 -5.31 1.16 -9.59
N GLN A 153 -4.34 1.78 -8.90
CA GLN A 153 -3.22 2.47 -9.57
C GLN A 153 -2.37 1.53 -10.42
N PHE A 154 -2.03 0.35 -9.91
CA PHE A 154 -1.26 -0.64 -10.67
C PHE A 154 -2.00 -1.02 -11.95
N VAL A 155 -3.27 -1.43 -11.83
CA VAL A 155 -4.09 -1.87 -12.97
C VAL A 155 -4.24 -0.77 -14.03
N GLU A 156 -4.42 0.48 -13.63
CA GLU A 156 -4.54 1.60 -14.57
C GLU A 156 -3.25 1.94 -15.30
N ARG A 157 -2.10 1.79 -14.61
CA ARG A 157 -0.79 2.14 -15.18
C ARG A 157 -0.21 1.04 -16.04
N THR A 158 -0.44 -0.22 -15.68
CA THR A 158 0.17 -1.38 -16.35
C THR A 158 -0.80 -2.14 -17.24
N GLY A 159 -2.11 -2.01 -17.02
CA GLY A 159 -3.11 -2.90 -17.61
C GLY A 159 -3.09 -4.33 -17.06
N GLY A 160 -2.21 -4.61 -16.09
CA GLY A 160 -2.04 -5.92 -15.47
C GLY A 160 -3.16 -6.31 -14.52
N LEU A 161 -2.98 -7.46 -13.85
CA LEU A 161 -3.93 -8.00 -12.87
C LEU A 161 -3.51 -7.63 -11.45
N ALA A 162 -4.41 -7.04 -10.65
CA ALA A 162 -4.20 -6.96 -9.21
C ALA A 162 -5.17 -7.87 -8.45
N GLY A 163 -4.73 -8.38 -7.30
CA GLY A 163 -5.53 -9.20 -6.41
C GLY A 163 -5.41 -8.75 -4.96
N ILE A 164 -6.54 -8.64 -4.25
CA ILE A 164 -6.59 -8.35 -2.82
C ILE A 164 -7.27 -9.51 -2.11
N GLY A 165 -6.62 -10.17 -1.16
CA GLY A 165 -7.21 -11.33 -0.51
C GLY A 165 -6.36 -11.94 0.60
N PRO A 166 -6.70 -13.14 1.06
CA PRO A 166 -6.13 -13.70 2.28
C PRO A 166 -4.71 -14.22 2.05
N LEU A 167 -3.84 -14.01 3.04
CA LEU A 167 -2.42 -14.43 3.01
C LEU A 167 -2.24 -15.93 2.80
N ASP A 168 -3.14 -16.75 3.33
CA ASP A 168 -3.07 -18.21 3.29
C ASP A 168 -3.54 -18.82 1.95
N ASN A 169 -4.05 -18.00 1.01
CA ASN A 169 -4.57 -18.50 -0.27
C ASN A 169 -4.25 -17.58 -1.47
N ALA A 170 -2.97 -17.19 -1.60
CA ALA A 170 -2.49 -16.36 -2.71
C ALA A 170 -2.77 -16.98 -4.11
N LEU A 171 -2.62 -18.30 -4.25
CA LEU A 171 -2.90 -18.98 -5.52
C LEU A 171 -4.39 -18.94 -5.86
N GLY A 172 -5.27 -19.05 -4.87
CA GLY A 172 -6.70 -18.91 -5.07
C GLY A 172 -7.11 -17.51 -5.52
N ILE A 173 -6.37 -16.47 -5.11
CA ILE A 173 -6.56 -15.10 -5.61
C ILE A 173 -6.29 -15.04 -7.11
N LEU A 174 -5.13 -15.55 -7.56
CA LEU A 174 -4.78 -15.57 -8.97
C LEU A 174 -5.76 -16.39 -9.82
N ARG A 175 -6.35 -17.44 -9.24
CA ARG A 175 -7.36 -18.29 -9.89
C ARG A 175 -8.79 -17.73 -9.82
N GLY A 176 -9.01 -16.64 -9.09
CA GLY A 176 -10.34 -16.07 -8.86
C GLY A 176 -11.27 -16.93 -7.99
N THR A 177 -10.73 -17.88 -7.23
CA THR A 177 -11.52 -18.73 -6.31
C THR A 177 -11.67 -18.13 -4.92
N THR A 178 -10.87 -17.12 -4.58
CA THR A 178 -10.99 -16.28 -3.38
C THR A 178 -10.41 -14.91 -3.70
N GLY A 179 -10.62 -13.91 -2.85
CA GLY A 179 -10.06 -12.59 -3.07
C GLY A 179 -10.86 -11.77 -4.07
N THR A 180 -10.54 -10.49 -4.13
CA THR A 180 -11.05 -9.56 -5.11
C THR A 180 -10.02 -9.39 -6.21
N LEU A 181 -10.38 -9.78 -7.43
CA LEU A 181 -9.63 -9.47 -8.63
C LEU A 181 -9.95 -8.05 -9.10
N VAL A 182 -8.91 -7.30 -9.42
CA VAL A 182 -8.98 -5.96 -9.97
C VAL A 182 -8.31 -6.00 -11.33
N ARG A 183 -9.06 -5.67 -12.38
CA ARG A 183 -8.59 -5.74 -13.77
C ARG A 183 -9.21 -4.64 -14.61
N PRO A 184 -8.62 -4.29 -15.78
CA PRO A 184 -9.23 -3.31 -16.66
C PRO A 184 -10.62 -3.80 -17.07
N ARG A 185 -11.65 -2.95 -16.89
CA ARG A 185 -12.93 -3.23 -17.53
C ARG A 185 -12.80 -2.90 -19.01
N PRO A 186 -13.30 -3.76 -19.92
CA PRO A 186 -13.50 -3.32 -21.28
C PRO A 186 -14.43 -2.12 -21.26
N VAL A 187 -14.00 -1.01 -21.84
CA VAL A 187 -14.88 0.13 -22.11
C VAL A 187 -16.03 -0.43 -22.94
N ARG A 188 -17.26 -0.38 -22.41
CA ARG A 188 -18.44 -0.70 -23.23
C ARG A 188 -18.46 0.32 -24.36
N SER A 189 -18.03 -0.08 -25.56
CA SER A 189 -18.32 0.65 -26.78
C SER A 189 -19.83 0.80 -26.85
N GLY A 190 -20.31 2.02 -26.63
CA GLY A 190 -21.72 2.35 -26.78
C GLY A 190 -22.10 2.21 -28.24
N TYR A 191 -22.92 1.21 -28.56
CA TYR A 191 -23.76 1.32 -29.74
C TYR A 191 -24.84 2.37 -29.44
N PRO A 192 -25.12 3.31 -30.35
CA PRO A 192 -26.26 4.20 -30.19
C PRO A 192 -27.54 3.37 -30.20
N ALA A 193 -28.50 3.72 -29.33
CA ALA A 193 -29.85 3.21 -29.42
C ALA A 193 -30.42 3.57 -30.81
N ALA A 194 -30.89 2.55 -31.53
CA ALA A 194 -31.66 2.70 -32.76
C ALA A 194 -33.03 3.31 -32.46
#